data_AF-A0A520HVU2-F1
#
_entry.id   AF-A0A520HVU2-F1
#
_cell.length_a   1.000
_cell.length_b   1.000
_cell.length_c   1.000
_cell.angle_alpha   90.00
_cell.angle_beta   90.00
_cell.angle_gamma   90.00
#
_symmetry.space_group_name_H-M   'P 1'
#
loop_
_entity.id
_entity.type
_entity.pdbx_description
1 polymer ?
#
loop_
_entity_poly.entity_id
_entity_poly.type
_entity_poly.pdbx_seq_one_letter_code
_entity_poly.pdbx_strand_id
1 'polypeptide(L)'
;MNNQVLGTWDFVTGNASVTEDDAHGMMCFSTIAANIPGQFVGKAPKANFYLFRTEDVSSEYPIEEFNWATGAERADSTGADIISSSLGYGYEFNPPVADYPFSDLNGDITMSARAADIAAAKGLLVFNSAGNSGNDYWKRIITPGDADSIITVGAVSTTGVVGSFSSYGPAADGRIKPDVASVGVAAIVQGAGNTIATSNGTSFACPNMAGLGTCLWQGFPEVNNMRIVRALREAGSIASTPNDRIGYGIPDMKKAFVILLKRFYSQQIQQAGCNTSIKWTSKIGSNMSFQVQRKLPTDADYVNIQTINGTGNFALKNFAYTDDLSSFSTPINIAYRIRMNLDTDSSFFFPPVTISHLNSCNTYRFTGNGNWTTAANWAGNLIPPSPLPAGSSIIIDPVITGECILNIVQQVQAGGYFEVRSGKKLTVIGDLIIQ
;
A
#
# COMPACT_ATOMS: atom_id res chain seq x y z
N MET A 1 -10.34 18.58 -20.98
CA MET A 1 -10.23 17.10 -20.95
C MET A 1 -9.57 16.65 -22.24
N ASN A 2 -8.76 15.59 -22.21
CA ASN A 2 -7.97 15.13 -23.36
C ASN A 2 -8.52 13.79 -23.90
N ASN A 3 -9.74 13.77 -24.44
CA ASN A 3 -10.44 12.56 -24.93
C ASN A 3 -10.60 11.45 -23.88
N GLN A 4 -10.78 11.85 -22.62
CA GLN A 4 -10.87 10.91 -21.49
C GLN A 4 -12.29 10.44 -21.21
N VAL A 5 -13.31 11.04 -21.84
CA VAL A 5 -14.68 10.51 -21.82
C VAL A 5 -14.80 9.51 -22.97
N LEU A 6 -14.86 8.23 -22.62
CA LEU A 6 -14.84 7.11 -23.57
C LEU A 6 -16.23 6.75 -24.10
N GLY A 7 -17.27 7.09 -23.37
CA GLY A 7 -18.65 6.87 -23.78
C GLY A 7 -19.65 7.43 -22.77
N THR A 8 -20.86 7.65 -23.26
CA THR A 8 -21.96 8.22 -22.49
C THR A 8 -23.25 7.49 -22.82
N TRP A 9 -24.16 7.40 -21.84
CA TRP A 9 -25.48 6.83 -22.06
C TRP A 9 -26.48 7.34 -21.02
N ASP A 10 -27.68 7.66 -21.48
CA ASP A 10 -28.82 8.04 -20.67
C ASP A 10 -29.81 6.87 -20.56
N PHE A 11 -29.92 6.30 -19.37
CA PHE A 11 -30.84 5.21 -19.05
C PHE A 11 -32.27 5.70 -18.79
N VAL A 12 -32.49 6.99 -18.59
CA VAL A 12 -33.81 7.58 -18.40
C VAL A 12 -34.51 7.74 -19.74
N THR A 13 -33.84 8.34 -20.72
CA THR A 13 -34.45 8.65 -22.03
C THR A 13 -33.99 7.72 -23.17
N GLY A 14 -33.01 6.86 -22.93
CA GLY A 14 -32.55 5.86 -23.89
C GLY A 14 -31.69 6.43 -25.03
N ASN A 15 -30.86 7.43 -24.75
CA ASN A 15 -30.04 8.11 -25.75
C ASN A 15 -28.57 8.24 -25.33
N ALA A 16 -27.68 8.68 -26.24
CA ALA A 16 -26.24 8.73 -25.98
C ALA A 16 -25.77 10.02 -25.28
N SER A 17 -26.57 11.08 -25.28
CA SER A 17 -26.24 12.40 -24.74
C SER A 17 -26.61 12.49 -23.26
N VAL A 18 -25.78 13.20 -22.48
CA VAL A 18 -25.89 13.32 -21.00
C VAL A 18 -25.50 14.72 -20.49
N THR A 19 -25.50 15.72 -21.39
CA THR A 19 -24.91 17.05 -21.14
C THR A 19 -25.92 18.17 -20.99
N GLU A 20 -27.17 17.91 -21.35
CA GLU A 20 -28.22 18.90 -21.57
C GLU A 20 -29.24 18.99 -20.43
N ASP A 21 -29.30 17.99 -19.56
CA ASP A 21 -30.38 17.87 -18.57
C ASP A 21 -30.11 18.65 -17.28
N ASP A 22 -29.03 18.31 -16.55
CA ASP A 22 -28.74 18.92 -15.24
C ASP A 22 -27.24 19.10 -14.98
N ALA A 23 -26.91 20.19 -14.28
CA ALA A 23 -25.53 20.58 -13.99
C ALA A 23 -24.87 19.78 -12.86
N HIS A 24 -25.63 19.07 -12.03
CA HIS A 24 -25.14 18.32 -10.87
C HIS A 24 -24.12 17.26 -11.24
N GLY A 25 -24.41 16.45 -12.26
CA GLY A 25 -23.48 15.44 -12.76
C GLY A 25 -22.16 16.06 -13.23
N MET A 26 -22.22 17.21 -13.90
CA MET A 26 -21.04 17.96 -14.34
C MET A 26 -20.23 18.53 -13.16
N MET A 27 -20.90 19.08 -12.14
CA MET A 27 -20.25 19.54 -10.92
C MET A 27 -19.57 18.39 -10.17
N CYS A 28 -20.25 17.25 -10.02
CA CYS A 28 -19.68 16.04 -9.41
C CYS A 28 -18.47 15.55 -10.19
N PHE A 29 -18.60 15.42 -11.51
CA PHE A 29 -17.52 14.97 -12.39
C PHE A 29 -16.28 15.86 -12.31
N SER A 30 -16.46 17.18 -12.18
CA SER A 30 -15.36 18.12 -12.06
C SER A 30 -14.45 17.84 -10.85
N THR A 31 -15.00 17.35 -9.73
CA THR A 31 -14.21 17.01 -8.53
C THR A 31 -13.23 15.85 -8.75
N ILE A 32 -13.45 15.04 -9.79
CA ILE A 32 -12.53 13.97 -10.21
C ILE A 32 -11.63 14.47 -11.35
N ALA A 33 -12.24 15.03 -12.39
CA ALA A 33 -11.62 15.17 -13.70
C ALA A 33 -11.07 16.57 -14.03
N ALA A 34 -11.44 17.61 -13.27
CA ALA A 34 -10.98 18.96 -13.56
C ALA A 34 -9.45 19.02 -13.58
N ASN A 35 -8.89 19.68 -14.59
CA ASN A 35 -7.46 19.84 -14.74
C ASN A 35 -7.15 21.26 -15.21
N ILE A 36 -7.35 22.21 -14.29
CA ILE A 36 -7.08 23.64 -14.48
C ILE A 36 -5.96 24.00 -13.49
N PRO A 37 -4.68 23.76 -13.84
CA PRO A 37 -3.56 23.99 -12.92
C PRO A 37 -3.56 25.40 -12.35
N GLY A 38 -3.33 25.51 -11.04
CA GLY A 38 -3.35 26.78 -10.31
C GLY A 38 -4.75 27.29 -9.94
N GLN A 39 -5.83 26.66 -10.41
CA GLN A 39 -7.21 27.04 -10.06
C GLN A 39 -8.00 25.89 -9.44
N PHE A 40 -8.22 24.81 -10.21
CA PHE A 40 -8.98 23.65 -9.76
C PHE A 40 -8.50 22.38 -10.44
N VAL A 41 -8.00 21.44 -9.63
CA VAL A 41 -7.56 20.12 -10.07
C VAL A 41 -8.33 19.09 -9.26
N GLY A 42 -9.12 18.29 -9.95
CA GLY A 42 -9.82 17.14 -9.39
C GLY A 42 -8.85 16.07 -8.92
N LYS A 43 -9.36 15.03 -8.26
CA LYS A 43 -8.49 14.03 -7.60
C LYS A 43 -7.86 13.02 -8.54
N ALA A 44 -8.45 12.77 -9.71
CA ALA A 44 -7.89 11.85 -10.72
C ALA A 44 -8.06 12.40 -12.15
N PRO A 45 -7.44 13.56 -12.47
CA PRO A 45 -7.66 14.26 -13.74
C PRO A 45 -7.12 13.51 -14.96
N LYS A 46 -6.34 12.43 -14.74
CA LYS A 46 -5.76 11.57 -15.78
C LYS A 46 -6.51 10.24 -15.96
N ALA A 47 -7.58 10.00 -15.21
CA ALA A 47 -8.42 8.83 -15.40
C ALA A 47 -9.22 8.93 -16.71
N ASN A 48 -9.75 7.78 -17.15
CA ASN A 48 -10.75 7.70 -18.21
C ASN A 48 -12.12 7.49 -17.59
N PHE A 49 -13.17 7.90 -18.30
CA PHE A 49 -14.52 8.01 -17.75
C PHE A 49 -15.57 7.50 -18.73
N TYR A 50 -16.55 6.80 -18.20
CA TYR A 50 -17.86 6.65 -18.81
C TYR A 50 -18.85 7.47 -17.98
N LEU A 51 -19.78 8.17 -18.64
CA LEU A 51 -20.79 8.98 -17.96
C LEU A 51 -22.17 8.38 -18.21
N PHE A 52 -22.82 7.92 -17.15
CA PHE A 52 -24.14 7.32 -17.22
C PHE A 52 -25.13 8.15 -16.44
N ARG A 53 -26.22 8.54 -17.09
CA ARG A 53 -27.35 9.18 -16.43
C ARG A 53 -28.38 8.11 -16.06
N THR A 54 -28.78 8.08 -14.80
CA THR A 54 -29.68 7.07 -14.24
C THR A 54 -30.88 7.67 -13.50
N GLU A 55 -30.90 8.98 -13.27
CA GLU A 55 -31.91 9.71 -12.51
C GLU A 55 -32.64 10.74 -13.39
N ASP A 56 -33.96 10.81 -13.20
CA ASP A 56 -34.86 11.81 -13.74
C ASP A 56 -35.04 12.97 -12.77
N VAL A 57 -34.40 14.11 -13.07
CA VAL A 57 -34.46 15.31 -12.23
C VAL A 57 -35.88 15.84 -12.05
N SER A 58 -36.82 15.47 -12.93
CA SER A 58 -38.21 15.92 -12.86
C SER A 58 -39.10 15.09 -11.93
N SER A 59 -38.67 13.89 -11.54
CA SER A 59 -39.46 12.99 -10.71
C SER A 59 -38.63 11.91 -10.01
N GLU A 60 -38.98 11.60 -8.76
CA GLU A 60 -38.35 10.59 -7.93
C GLU A 60 -39.27 9.35 -7.85
N TYR A 61 -38.87 8.26 -8.49
CA TYR A 61 -39.63 7.01 -8.55
C TYR A 61 -38.72 5.78 -8.49
N PRO A 62 -39.19 4.63 -7.95
CA PRO A 62 -38.37 3.42 -7.81
C PRO A 62 -37.73 2.88 -9.11
N ILE A 63 -38.21 3.29 -10.30
CA ILE A 63 -37.60 2.95 -11.58
C ILE A 63 -36.14 3.40 -11.68
N GLU A 64 -35.78 4.48 -10.99
CA GLU A 64 -34.42 5.03 -11.02
C GLU A 64 -33.41 4.09 -10.36
N GLU A 65 -33.84 3.27 -9.40
CA GLU A 65 -33.01 2.20 -8.85
C GLU A 65 -32.68 1.12 -9.88
N PHE A 66 -33.61 0.82 -10.80
CA PHE A 66 -33.38 -0.11 -11.89
C PHE A 66 -32.50 0.51 -12.98
N ASN A 67 -32.66 1.80 -13.25
CA ASN A 67 -31.75 2.54 -14.13
C ASN A 67 -30.34 2.54 -13.55
N TRP A 68 -30.20 2.74 -12.23
CA TRP A 68 -28.93 2.67 -11.52
C TRP A 68 -28.32 1.27 -11.63
N ALA A 69 -29.10 0.22 -11.40
CA ALA A 69 -28.66 -1.16 -11.56
C ALA A 69 -28.16 -1.45 -12.99
N THR A 70 -28.89 -0.97 -14.00
CA THR A 70 -28.52 -1.10 -15.42
C THR A 70 -27.25 -0.30 -15.75
N GLY A 71 -27.10 0.89 -15.16
CA GLY A 71 -25.88 1.70 -15.27
C GLY A 71 -24.66 1.01 -14.64
N ALA A 72 -24.83 0.36 -13.49
CA ALA A 72 -23.79 -0.42 -12.84
C ALA A 72 -23.40 -1.66 -13.66
N GLU A 73 -24.37 -2.39 -14.22
CA GLU A 73 -24.14 -3.49 -15.15
C GLU A 73 -23.40 -3.00 -16.41
N ARG A 74 -23.77 -1.83 -16.94
CA ARG A 74 -23.07 -1.23 -18.08
C ARG A 74 -21.63 -0.88 -17.72
N ALA A 75 -21.38 -0.34 -16.54
CA ALA A 75 -20.02 -0.03 -16.06
C ALA A 75 -19.14 -1.28 -15.98
N ASP A 76 -19.66 -2.41 -15.48
CA ASP A 76 -18.98 -3.70 -15.53
C ASP A 76 -18.68 -4.10 -16.98
N SER A 77 -19.69 -4.01 -17.87
CA SER A 77 -19.54 -4.40 -19.28
C SER A 77 -18.52 -3.57 -20.07
N THR A 78 -18.25 -2.33 -19.65
CA THR A 78 -17.24 -1.47 -20.29
C THR A 78 -15.84 -1.68 -19.73
N GLY A 79 -15.69 -2.49 -18.68
CA GLY A 79 -14.42 -2.73 -17.97
C GLY A 79 -14.04 -1.58 -17.05
N ALA A 80 -15.00 -0.85 -16.49
CA ALA A 80 -14.72 0.20 -15.52
C ALA A 80 -14.24 -0.40 -14.18
N ASP A 81 -13.21 0.19 -13.58
CA ASP A 81 -12.72 -0.24 -12.26
C ASP A 81 -13.57 0.32 -11.12
N ILE A 82 -14.11 1.54 -11.28
CA ILE A 82 -14.72 2.34 -10.21
C ILE A 82 -16.07 2.89 -10.64
N ILE A 83 -17.04 2.88 -9.73
CA ILE A 83 -18.28 3.66 -9.82
C ILE A 83 -18.21 4.79 -8.79
N SER A 84 -18.53 6.02 -9.21
CA SER A 84 -18.80 7.14 -8.31
C SER A 84 -20.23 7.58 -8.53
N SER A 85 -21.09 7.37 -7.54
CA SER A 85 -22.52 7.66 -7.60
C SER A 85 -22.89 8.71 -6.56
N SER A 86 -23.40 9.84 -7.02
CA SER A 86 -23.76 10.98 -6.17
C SER A 86 -25.27 11.15 -6.03
N LEU A 87 -25.97 10.02 -5.99
CA LEU A 87 -27.42 9.86 -5.99
C LEU A 87 -27.86 8.96 -4.82
N GLY A 88 -29.15 8.96 -4.52
CA GLY A 88 -29.74 7.94 -3.67
C GLY A 88 -31.26 8.05 -3.59
N TYR A 89 -31.89 6.95 -3.20
CA TYR A 89 -33.32 6.71 -3.34
C TYR A 89 -33.92 6.24 -2.01
N GLY A 90 -35.25 6.18 -1.95
CA GLY A 90 -35.97 5.63 -0.80
C GLY A 90 -36.57 6.65 0.16
N TYR A 91 -36.44 7.94 -0.15
CA TYR A 91 -36.95 9.07 0.62
C TYR A 91 -37.36 10.19 -0.35
N GLU A 92 -38.53 10.81 -0.13
CA GLU A 92 -39.15 11.82 -1.01
C GLU A 92 -39.63 11.31 -2.39
N PHE A 93 -40.09 10.06 -2.47
CA PHE A 93 -40.74 9.56 -3.67
C PHE A 93 -42.00 10.37 -4.02
N ASN A 94 -42.26 10.51 -5.31
CA ASN A 94 -43.47 11.19 -5.76
C ASN A 94 -44.74 10.39 -5.40
N PRO A 95 -45.79 11.06 -4.89
CA PRO A 95 -47.07 10.42 -4.64
C PRO A 95 -47.66 9.77 -5.91
N PRO A 96 -48.32 8.60 -5.78
CA PRO A 96 -48.73 7.93 -4.54
C PRO A 96 -47.71 6.92 -3.99
N VAL A 97 -46.46 6.92 -4.47
CA VAL A 97 -45.44 5.99 -3.99
C VAL A 97 -45.03 6.36 -2.57
N ALA A 98 -44.95 5.36 -1.70
CA ALA A 98 -44.48 5.53 -0.33
C ALA A 98 -42.96 5.40 -0.27
N ASP A 99 -42.33 6.22 0.56
CA ASP A 99 -40.92 6.09 0.95
C ASP A 99 -40.66 4.73 1.59
N TYR A 100 -39.41 4.26 1.49
CA TYR A 100 -39.02 3.02 2.14
C TYR A 100 -39.04 3.20 3.66
N PRO A 101 -39.56 2.20 4.42
CA PRO A 101 -39.34 2.20 5.85
C PRO A 101 -37.84 2.03 6.12
N PHE A 102 -37.34 2.65 7.19
CA PHE A 102 -35.91 2.54 7.52
C PHE A 102 -35.42 1.09 7.62
N SER A 103 -36.28 0.14 8.04
CA SER A 103 -35.94 -1.29 8.10
C SER A 103 -35.44 -1.90 6.79
N ASP A 104 -35.82 -1.30 5.66
CA ASP A 104 -35.47 -1.79 4.33
C ASP A 104 -34.12 -1.25 3.85
N LEU A 105 -33.58 -0.23 4.53
CA LEU A 105 -32.24 0.33 4.26
C LEU A 105 -31.14 -0.45 4.98
N ASN A 106 -31.11 -1.76 4.72
CA ASN A 106 -30.22 -2.74 5.34
C ASN A 106 -29.24 -3.36 4.33
N GLY A 107 -29.11 -2.80 3.12
CA GLY A 107 -28.23 -3.30 2.06
C GLY A 107 -28.81 -4.44 1.21
N ASP A 108 -29.83 -5.15 1.69
CA ASP A 108 -30.28 -6.41 1.09
C ASP A 108 -31.65 -6.33 0.38
N ILE A 109 -32.44 -5.29 0.63
CA ILE A 109 -33.84 -5.20 0.15
C ILE A 109 -33.96 -4.41 -1.14
N THR A 110 -33.46 -3.17 -1.16
CA THR A 110 -33.66 -2.23 -2.26
C THR A 110 -32.92 -2.69 -3.52
N MET A 111 -33.43 -2.29 -4.69
CA MET A 111 -32.85 -2.75 -5.96
C MET A 111 -31.44 -2.16 -6.14
N SER A 112 -31.27 -0.88 -5.82
CA SER A 112 -29.99 -0.20 -5.97
C SER A 112 -28.92 -0.75 -5.01
N ALA A 113 -29.24 -1.07 -3.75
CA ALA A 113 -28.25 -1.65 -2.82
C ALA A 113 -27.77 -3.03 -3.29
N ARG A 114 -28.71 -3.90 -3.66
CA ARG A 114 -28.40 -5.24 -4.20
C ARG A 114 -27.54 -5.16 -5.46
N ALA A 115 -27.84 -4.22 -6.36
CA ALA A 115 -27.04 -3.99 -7.55
C ALA A 115 -25.63 -3.48 -7.20
N ALA A 116 -25.50 -2.64 -6.18
CA ALA A 116 -24.22 -2.11 -5.73
C ALA A 116 -23.33 -3.21 -5.14
N ASP A 117 -23.91 -4.12 -4.37
CA ASP A 117 -23.19 -5.28 -3.83
C ASP A 117 -22.83 -6.29 -4.94
N ILE A 118 -23.67 -6.46 -5.96
CA ILE A 118 -23.32 -7.26 -7.15
C ILE A 118 -22.15 -6.62 -7.92
N ALA A 119 -22.17 -5.30 -8.15
CA ALA A 119 -21.07 -4.60 -8.80
C ALA A 119 -19.75 -4.75 -8.01
N ALA A 120 -19.83 -4.63 -6.68
CA ALA A 120 -18.68 -4.89 -5.81
C ALA A 120 -18.21 -6.36 -5.89
N ALA A 121 -19.12 -7.33 -5.92
CA ALA A 121 -18.78 -8.74 -6.07
C ALA A 121 -18.13 -9.07 -7.44
N LYS A 122 -18.47 -8.31 -8.49
CA LYS A 122 -17.83 -8.38 -9.82
C LYS A 122 -16.44 -7.76 -9.85
N GLY A 123 -16.08 -7.01 -8.81
CA GLY A 123 -14.75 -6.44 -8.63
C GLY A 123 -14.69 -4.93 -8.81
N LEU A 124 -15.81 -4.24 -9.07
CA LEU A 124 -15.83 -2.78 -9.12
C LEU A 124 -15.68 -2.20 -7.71
N LEU A 125 -14.96 -1.09 -7.57
CA LEU A 125 -14.96 -0.32 -6.34
C LEU A 125 -16.02 0.77 -6.44
N VAL A 126 -17.09 0.61 -5.67
CA VAL A 126 -18.25 1.50 -5.71
C VAL A 126 -18.16 2.52 -4.58
N PHE A 127 -18.26 3.80 -4.94
CA PHE A 127 -18.44 4.91 -4.02
C PHE A 127 -19.85 5.47 -4.19
N ASN A 128 -20.58 5.65 -3.08
CA ASN A 128 -21.87 6.32 -3.08
C ASN A 128 -21.90 7.48 -2.08
N SER A 129 -22.61 8.56 -2.39
CA SER A 129 -22.89 9.62 -1.42
C SER A 129 -23.78 9.11 -0.28
N ALA A 130 -23.57 9.63 0.94
CA ALA A 130 -24.40 9.26 2.09
C ALA A 130 -25.82 9.82 2.05
N GLY A 131 -26.05 10.92 1.31
CA GLY A 131 -27.29 11.70 1.34
C GLY A 131 -27.14 13.02 2.09
N ASN A 132 -28.06 13.94 1.87
CA ASN A 132 -28.03 15.31 2.40
C ASN A 132 -29.15 15.59 3.42
N SER A 133 -29.63 14.54 4.07
CA SER A 133 -30.79 14.57 4.96
C SER A 133 -30.45 14.90 6.42
N GLY A 134 -29.20 15.19 6.77
CA GLY A 134 -28.79 15.34 8.18
C GLY A 134 -29.54 16.42 9.00
N ASN A 135 -30.16 17.40 8.33
CA ASN A 135 -30.97 18.45 8.96
C ASN A 135 -32.48 18.25 8.80
N ASP A 136 -32.92 17.30 7.99
CA ASP A 136 -34.34 17.05 7.78
C ASP A 136 -34.88 16.08 8.86
N TYR A 137 -36.13 15.63 8.70
CA TYR A 137 -36.73 14.67 9.62
C TYR A 137 -36.27 13.23 9.37
N TRP A 138 -35.85 12.93 8.13
CA TRP A 138 -35.34 11.63 7.71
C TRP A 138 -34.02 11.32 8.41
N LYS A 139 -33.08 12.28 8.40
CA LYS A 139 -31.74 12.27 9.01
C LYS A 139 -30.78 11.19 8.53
N ARG A 140 -31.27 10.16 7.87
CA ARG A 140 -30.55 8.91 7.67
C ARG A 140 -29.93 8.85 6.28
N ILE A 141 -29.03 7.88 6.09
CA ILE A 141 -28.58 7.49 4.77
C ILE A 141 -29.75 7.01 3.91
N ILE A 142 -29.55 7.02 2.60
CA ILE A 142 -30.48 6.55 1.58
C ILE A 142 -29.79 5.48 0.72
N THR A 143 -30.57 4.71 -0.04
CA THR A 143 -30.03 3.60 -0.83
C THR A 143 -29.41 4.10 -2.15
N PRO A 144 -28.30 3.54 -2.68
CA PRO A 144 -27.56 2.34 -2.27
C PRO A 144 -26.54 2.56 -1.15
N GLY A 145 -26.53 3.71 -0.46
CA GLY A 145 -25.58 4.03 0.61
C GLY A 145 -25.60 3.07 1.81
N ASP A 146 -26.60 2.20 1.91
CA ASP A 146 -26.76 1.14 2.89
C ASP A 146 -26.12 -0.20 2.50
N ALA A 147 -25.71 -0.38 1.23
CA ALA A 147 -25.04 -1.58 0.72
C ALA A 147 -23.72 -1.90 1.44
N ASP A 148 -23.38 -3.17 1.62
CA ASP A 148 -22.32 -3.61 2.54
C ASP A 148 -20.90 -3.55 1.97
N SER A 149 -20.79 -3.77 0.66
CA SER A 149 -19.53 -3.98 -0.04
C SER A 149 -19.05 -2.72 -0.76
N ILE A 150 -19.74 -1.60 -0.56
CA ILE A 150 -19.40 -0.31 -1.14
C ILE A 150 -18.87 0.68 -0.10
N ILE A 151 -18.34 1.81 -0.57
CA ILE A 151 -17.90 2.93 0.27
C ILE A 151 -18.94 4.04 0.22
N THR A 152 -19.69 4.21 1.30
CA THR A 152 -20.60 5.33 1.48
C THR A 152 -19.85 6.53 2.05
N VAL A 153 -19.98 7.70 1.45
CA VAL A 153 -19.14 8.87 1.74
C VAL A 153 -19.95 10.01 2.35
N GLY A 154 -19.62 10.36 3.60
CA GLY A 154 -20.13 11.55 4.29
C GLY A 154 -19.36 12.83 3.93
N ALA A 155 -19.93 13.99 4.27
CA ALA A 155 -19.37 15.30 3.93
C ALA A 155 -18.75 16.00 5.14
N VAL A 156 -17.49 16.43 4.98
CA VAL A 156 -16.79 17.32 5.91
C VAL A 156 -16.26 18.57 5.20
N SER A 157 -15.89 19.59 5.95
CA SER A 157 -15.09 20.73 5.47
C SER A 157 -13.60 20.35 5.32
N THR A 158 -12.81 21.25 4.76
CA THR A 158 -11.35 21.13 4.70
C THR A 158 -10.67 21.09 6.08
N THR A 159 -11.36 21.55 7.13
CA THR A 159 -10.91 21.47 8.53
C THR A 159 -11.44 20.23 9.26
N GLY A 160 -12.15 19.33 8.56
CA GLY A 160 -12.70 18.09 9.11
C GLY A 160 -14.00 18.25 9.90
N VAL A 161 -14.65 19.41 9.82
CA VAL A 161 -15.96 19.64 10.46
C VAL A 161 -17.05 18.99 9.61
N VAL A 162 -17.84 18.09 10.19
CA VAL A 162 -18.95 17.43 9.50
C VAL A 162 -20.01 18.43 9.07
N GLY A 163 -20.49 18.33 7.82
CA GLY A 163 -21.61 19.12 7.34
C GLY A 163 -22.89 18.74 8.08
N SER A 164 -23.65 19.73 8.56
CA SER A 164 -24.92 19.46 9.26
C SER A 164 -25.92 18.70 8.39
N PHE A 165 -25.89 18.96 7.08
CA PHE A 165 -26.69 18.25 6.07
C PHE A 165 -26.24 16.82 5.81
N SER A 166 -25.01 16.40 6.16
CA SER A 166 -24.55 15.04 5.83
C SER A 166 -25.46 14.03 6.54
N SER A 167 -26.06 13.09 5.81
CA SER A 167 -26.89 12.03 6.37
C SER A 167 -26.15 11.19 7.41
N TYR A 168 -26.91 10.64 8.35
CA TYR A 168 -26.45 9.82 9.48
C TYR A 168 -26.63 8.34 9.15
N GLY A 169 -25.70 7.50 9.57
CA GLY A 169 -26.02 6.09 9.76
C GLY A 169 -26.68 5.83 11.12
N PRO A 170 -26.55 4.59 11.64
CA PRO A 170 -26.02 3.43 10.93
C PRO A 170 -26.96 3.02 9.78
N ALA A 171 -26.57 2.01 9.00
CA ALA A 171 -27.55 1.26 8.21
C ALA A 171 -28.58 0.59 9.16
N ALA A 172 -29.72 0.17 8.62
CA ALA A 172 -30.82 -0.34 9.44
C ALA A 172 -30.49 -1.61 10.23
N ASP A 173 -29.50 -2.37 9.79
CA ASP A 173 -28.97 -3.56 10.46
C ASP A 173 -27.84 -3.25 11.46
N GLY A 174 -27.53 -1.96 11.69
CA GLY A 174 -26.53 -1.50 12.65
C GLY A 174 -25.11 -1.41 12.11
N ARG A 175 -24.87 -1.67 10.81
CA ARG A 175 -23.54 -1.46 10.21
C ARG A 175 -23.18 0.04 10.20
N ILE A 176 -21.91 0.33 10.51
CA ILE A 176 -21.38 1.70 10.45
C ILE A 176 -21.54 2.25 9.03
N LYS A 177 -22.29 3.36 8.94
CA LYS A 177 -22.43 4.18 7.73
C LYS A 177 -22.48 5.67 8.13
N PRO A 178 -22.04 6.61 7.26
CA PRO A 178 -21.19 6.35 6.10
C PRO A 178 -19.91 5.61 6.47
N ASP A 179 -19.20 5.05 5.50
CA ASP A 179 -17.93 4.35 5.73
C ASP A 179 -16.80 5.31 6.09
N VAL A 180 -16.70 6.39 5.33
CA VAL A 180 -15.66 7.41 5.47
C VAL A 180 -16.27 8.77 5.17
N ALA A 181 -15.51 9.82 5.44
CA ALA A 181 -15.88 11.17 5.04
C ALA A 181 -14.82 11.81 4.13
N SER A 182 -15.28 12.73 3.29
CA SER A 182 -14.42 13.54 2.43
C SER A 182 -14.94 14.97 2.29
N VAL A 183 -14.16 15.82 1.64
CA VAL A 183 -14.52 17.23 1.46
C VAL A 183 -15.79 17.35 0.62
N GLY A 184 -16.88 17.74 1.27
CA GLY A 184 -18.18 18.03 0.66
C GLY A 184 -18.83 19.31 1.17
N VAL A 185 -18.23 19.97 2.17
CA VAL A 185 -18.63 21.30 2.65
C VAL A 185 -17.72 22.34 2.02
N ALA A 186 -18.31 23.33 1.34
CA ALA A 186 -17.61 24.31 0.51
C ALA A 186 -16.62 23.64 -0.47
N ALA A 187 -17.02 22.50 -1.04
CA ALA A 187 -16.23 21.78 -2.02
C ALA A 187 -16.11 22.61 -3.30
N ILE A 188 -14.91 22.69 -3.85
CA ILE A 188 -14.67 23.39 -5.12
C ILE A 188 -15.24 22.53 -6.24
N VAL A 189 -16.04 23.16 -7.10
CA VAL A 189 -16.68 22.54 -8.27
C VAL A 189 -16.56 23.46 -9.47
N GLN A 190 -16.63 22.88 -10.67
CA GLN A 190 -16.85 23.62 -11.89
C GLN A 190 -18.36 23.67 -12.15
N GLY A 191 -18.94 24.87 -12.12
CA GLY A 191 -20.33 25.13 -12.45
C GLY A 191 -20.55 25.44 -13.93
N ALA A 192 -21.80 25.72 -14.28
CA ALA A 192 -22.18 26.11 -15.63
C ALA A 192 -21.44 27.39 -16.08
N GLY A 193 -21.21 27.52 -17.39
CA GLY A 193 -20.50 28.66 -17.97
C GLY A 193 -19.01 28.72 -17.64
N ASN A 194 -18.38 27.59 -17.28
CA ASN A 194 -16.96 27.47 -16.91
C ASN A 194 -16.56 28.28 -15.66
N THR A 195 -17.49 28.43 -14.72
CA THR A 195 -17.23 29.12 -13.46
C THR A 195 -16.69 28.14 -12.41
N ILE A 196 -15.69 28.57 -11.63
CA ILE A 196 -15.25 27.81 -10.45
C ILE A 196 -15.97 28.39 -9.24
N ALA A 197 -16.67 27.53 -8.52
CA ALA A 197 -17.47 27.91 -7.37
C ALA A 197 -17.25 26.94 -6.21
N THR A 198 -17.93 27.20 -5.09
CA THR A 198 -18.03 26.26 -3.98
C THR A 198 -19.47 25.79 -3.84
N SER A 199 -19.65 24.53 -3.45
CA SER A 199 -20.95 23.94 -3.19
C SER A 199 -20.91 23.00 -1.98
N ASN A 200 -22.09 22.64 -1.47
CA ASN A 200 -22.27 21.78 -0.31
C ASN A 200 -23.03 20.52 -0.72
N GLY A 201 -22.51 19.34 -0.39
CA GLY A 201 -23.19 18.08 -0.64
C GLY A 201 -22.28 16.86 -0.44
N THR A 202 -22.86 15.77 0.06
CA THR A 202 -22.20 14.45 0.01
C THR A 202 -21.95 14.00 -1.42
N SER A 203 -22.74 14.52 -2.37
CA SER A 203 -22.53 14.42 -3.81
C SER A 203 -21.18 14.95 -4.31
N PHE A 204 -20.50 15.83 -3.56
CA PHE A 204 -19.14 16.29 -3.91
C PHE A 204 -18.07 15.55 -3.10
N ALA A 205 -18.40 15.12 -1.88
CA ALA A 205 -17.52 14.28 -1.07
C ALA A 205 -17.28 12.91 -1.71
N CYS A 206 -18.33 12.29 -2.25
CA CYS A 206 -18.27 10.99 -2.91
C CYS A 206 -17.25 10.96 -4.06
N PRO A 207 -17.38 11.77 -5.13
CA PRO A 207 -16.45 11.77 -6.24
C PRO A 207 -15.05 12.27 -5.84
N ASN A 208 -14.94 13.18 -4.87
CA ASN A 208 -13.65 13.56 -4.30
C ASN A 208 -12.93 12.34 -3.68
N MET A 209 -13.62 11.51 -2.90
CA MET A 209 -13.07 10.26 -2.37
C MET A 209 -12.84 9.21 -3.46
N ALA A 210 -13.74 9.09 -4.44
CA ALA A 210 -13.59 8.16 -5.55
C ALA A 210 -12.30 8.42 -6.34
N GLY A 211 -11.99 9.68 -6.66
CA GLY A 211 -10.74 10.03 -7.34
C GLY A 211 -9.48 9.76 -6.49
N LEU A 212 -9.56 9.91 -5.16
CA LEU A 212 -8.48 9.47 -4.26
C LEU A 212 -8.34 7.94 -4.28
N GLY A 213 -9.46 7.22 -4.29
CA GLY A 213 -9.52 5.77 -4.46
C GLY A 213 -8.91 5.31 -5.78
N THR A 214 -9.18 6.01 -6.88
CA THR A 214 -8.56 5.75 -8.20
C THR A 214 -7.04 5.85 -8.14
N CYS A 215 -6.51 6.92 -7.55
CA CYS A 215 -5.05 7.09 -7.42
C CYS A 215 -4.43 6.01 -6.53
N LEU A 216 -5.11 5.63 -5.43
CA LEU A 216 -4.64 4.57 -4.56
C LEU A 216 -4.59 3.23 -5.30
N TRP A 217 -5.64 2.90 -6.06
CA TRP A 217 -5.72 1.64 -6.77
C TRP A 217 -4.75 1.59 -7.97
N GLN A 218 -4.49 2.72 -8.64
CA GLN A 218 -3.44 2.82 -9.66
C GLN A 218 -2.06 2.39 -9.11
N GLY A 219 -1.76 2.66 -7.84
CA GLY A 219 -0.52 2.21 -7.20
C GLY A 219 -0.47 0.69 -6.96
N PHE A 220 -1.63 0.06 -6.76
CA PHE A 220 -1.76 -1.34 -6.37
C PHE A 220 -2.79 -2.09 -7.23
N PRO A 221 -2.63 -2.13 -8.57
CA PRO A 221 -3.60 -2.79 -9.45
C PRO A 221 -3.71 -4.31 -9.18
N GLU A 222 -2.75 -4.88 -8.45
CA GLU A 222 -2.74 -6.30 -8.09
C GLU A 222 -3.67 -6.65 -6.91
N VAL A 223 -4.23 -5.66 -6.19
CA VAL A 223 -5.19 -5.92 -5.11
C VAL A 223 -6.62 -5.78 -5.60
N ASN A 224 -7.55 -6.53 -4.99
CA ASN A 224 -8.97 -6.39 -5.28
C ASN A 224 -9.59 -5.15 -4.60
N ASN A 225 -10.77 -4.75 -5.06
CA ASN A 225 -11.56 -3.64 -4.52
C ASN A 225 -11.69 -3.67 -2.99
N MET A 226 -12.02 -4.82 -2.38
CA MET A 226 -12.22 -4.92 -0.93
C MET A 226 -10.95 -4.67 -0.11
N ARG A 227 -9.75 -4.84 -0.70
CA ARG A 227 -8.50 -4.39 -0.06
C ARG A 227 -8.38 -2.87 -0.07
N ILE A 228 -8.82 -2.20 -1.13
CA ILE A 228 -8.87 -0.74 -1.18
C ILE A 228 -9.87 -0.22 -0.14
N VAL A 229 -11.08 -0.79 -0.08
CA VAL A 229 -12.10 -0.47 0.94
C VAL A 229 -11.50 -0.57 2.35
N ARG A 230 -10.86 -1.70 2.66
CA ARG A 230 -10.23 -1.92 3.96
C ARG A 230 -9.14 -0.91 4.26
N ALA A 231 -8.26 -0.63 3.30
CA ALA A 231 -7.16 0.31 3.49
C ALA A 231 -7.68 1.74 3.78
N LEU A 232 -8.75 2.17 3.10
CA LEU A 232 -9.38 3.46 3.34
C LEU A 232 -10.04 3.53 4.73
N ARG A 233 -10.76 2.48 5.15
CA ARG A 233 -11.36 2.40 6.50
C ARG A 233 -10.27 2.40 7.60
N GLU A 234 -9.24 1.56 7.48
CA GLU A 234 -8.13 1.49 8.45
C GLU A 234 -7.28 2.78 8.50
N ALA A 235 -7.26 3.53 7.40
CA ALA A 235 -6.60 4.82 7.31
C ALA A 235 -7.43 6.00 7.84
N GLY A 236 -8.68 5.77 8.23
CA GLY A 236 -9.58 6.79 8.74
C GLY A 236 -9.09 7.44 10.05
N SER A 237 -9.42 8.73 10.22
CA SER A 237 -9.01 9.54 11.37
C SER A 237 -9.57 9.06 12.72
N ILE A 238 -10.67 8.30 12.71
CA ILE A 238 -11.28 7.70 13.90
C ILE A 238 -11.48 6.19 13.72
N ALA A 239 -10.62 5.53 12.96
CA ALA A 239 -10.79 4.12 12.56
C ALA A 239 -10.96 3.15 13.74
N SER A 240 -10.38 3.46 14.91
CA SER A 240 -10.51 2.66 16.13
C SER A 240 -11.83 2.87 16.89
N THR A 241 -12.53 3.97 16.62
CA THR A 241 -13.77 4.38 17.30
C THR A 241 -14.71 5.02 16.27
N PRO A 242 -15.17 4.26 15.26
CA PRO A 242 -16.03 4.79 14.22
C PRO A 242 -17.37 5.26 14.77
N ASN A 243 -18.05 6.14 14.03
CA ASN A 243 -19.38 6.64 14.39
C ASN A 243 -20.27 6.80 13.17
N ASP A 244 -21.55 7.09 13.42
CA ASP A 244 -22.58 7.18 12.39
C ASP A 244 -22.65 8.55 11.68
N ARG A 245 -21.63 9.41 11.83
CA ARG A 245 -21.53 10.71 11.16
C ARG A 245 -20.51 10.71 10.04
N ILE A 246 -19.33 10.17 10.32
CA ILE A 246 -18.18 10.17 9.41
C ILE A 246 -17.55 8.78 9.27
N GLY A 247 -18.20 7.74 9.81
CA GLY A 247 -17.73 6.36 9.72
C GLY A 247 -16.43 6.14 10.45
N TYR A 248 -15.47 5.54 9.74
CA TYR A 248 -14.08 5.38 10.18
C TYR A 248 -13.30 6.70 10.12
N GLY A 249 -13.90 7.79 9.63
CA GLY A 249 -13.33 9.14 9.61
C GLY A 249 -12.83 9.56 8.25
N ILE A 250 -11.89 10.50 8.24
CA ILE A 250 -11.26 11.03 7.02
C ILE A 250 -10.02 10.18 6.73
N PRO A 251 -9.97 9.42 5.62
CA PRO A 251 -8.81 8.59 5.30
C PRO A 251 -7.55 9.42 5.04
N ASP A 252 -6.46 9.07 5.73
CA ASP A 252 -5.12 9.52 5.35
C ASP A 252 -4.60 8.65 4.19
N MET A 253 -4.49 9.25 3.00
CA MET A 253 -4.08 8.53 1.80
C MET A 253 -2.64 8.00 1.86
N LYS A 254 -1.73 8.65 2.61
CA LYS A 254 -0.38 8.14 2.83
C LYS A 254 -0.43 6.90 3.71
N LYS A 255 -1.25 6.92 4.77
CA LYS A 255 -1.47 5.76 5.64
C LYS A 255 -2.09 4.60 4.86
N ALA A 256 -3.11 4.86 4.03
CA ALA A 256 -3.73 3.84 3.17
C ALA A 256 -2.71 3.23 2.18
N PHE A 257 -1.88 4.07 1.56
CA PHE A 257 -0.79 3.62 0.69
C PHE A 257 0.20 2.71 1.42
N VAL A 258 0.62 3.07 2.64
CA VAL A 258 1.53 2.25 3.46
C VAL A 258 0.89 0.92 3.86
N ILE A 259 -0.41 0.91 4.21
CA ILE A 259 -1.15 -0.31 4.56
C ILE A 259 -1.10 -1.30 3.39
N LEU A 260 -1.36 -0.84 2.16
CA LEU A 260 -1.30 -1.69 0.97
C LEU A 260 0.13 -2.11 0.63
N LEU A 261 1.08 -1.18 0.68
CA LEU A 261 2.49 -1.44 0.38
C LEU A 261 3.11 -2.52 1.26
N LYS A 262 2.79 -2.52 2.56
CA LYS A 262 3.27 -3.53 3.51
C LYS A 262 2.86 -4.96 3.13
N ARG A 263 1.80 -5.14 2.34
CA ARG A 263 1.36 -6.48 1.89
C ARG A 263 2.29 -7.09 0.84
N PHE A 264 3.02 -6.25 0.12
CA PHE A 264 4.00 -6.67 -0.87
C PHE A 264 5.39 -6.87 -0.28
N TYR A 265 5.54 -6.65 1.03
CA TYR A 265 6.80 -6.85 1.72
C TYR A 265 6.96 -8.30 2.19
N SER A 266 8.06 -8.93 1.78
CA SER A 266 8.54 -10.18 2.36
C SER A 266 10.03 -10.08 2.60
N GLN A 267 10.53 -10.70 3.67
CA GLN A 267 11.95 -10.68 4.03
C GLN A 267 12.44 -12.08 4.36
N GLN A 268 13.67 -12.36 3.95
CA GLN A 268 14.43 -13.51 4.37
C GLN A 268 15.81 -13.05 4.84
N ILE A 269 16.24 -13.56 6.00
CA ILE A 269 17.58 -13.33 6.52
C ILE A 269 18.25 -14.69 6.71
N GLN A 270 19.50 -14.79 6.29
CA GLN A 270 20.29 -16.01 6.42
C GLN A 270 21.73 -15.65 6.77
N GLN A 271 22.24 -16.25 7.84
CA GLN A 271 23.65 -16.17 8.18
C GLN A 271 24.40 -17.37 7.59
N ALA A 272 25.55 -17.12 6.97
CA ALA A 272 26.48 -18.12 6.48
C ALA A 272 27.92 -17.69 6.86
N GLY A 273 28.52 -18.41 7.81
CA GLY A 273 29.80 -18.00 8.41
C GLY A 273 29.71 -16.61 9.01
N CYS A 274 30.48 -15.68 8.45
CA CYS A 274 30.59 -14.29 8.91
C CYS A 274 29.69 -13.33 8.13
N ASN A 275 28.95 -13.82 7.14
CA ASN A 275 28.11 -12.98 6.32
C ASN A 275 26.65 -13.20 6.69
N THR A 276 25.91 -12.10 6.77
CA THR A 276 24.44 -12.12 6.92
C THR A 276 23.81 -11.57 5.67
N SER A 277 23.14 -12.43 4.90
CA SER A 277 22.37 -12.04 3.72
C SER A 277 20.96 -11.65 4.13
N ILE A 278 20.54 -10.45 3.75
CA ILE A 278 19.21 -9.90 3.95
C ILE A 278 18.60 -9.73 2.56
N LYS A 279 17.59 -10.54 2.24
CA LYS A 279 16.83 -10.46 1.00
C LYS A 279 15.43 -9.98 1.31
N TRP A 280 14.88 -9.08 0.49
CA TRP A 280 13.48 -8.67 0.62
C TRP A 280 12.86 -8.36 -0.72
N THR A 281 11.54 -8.44 -0.76
CA THR A 281 10.71 -8.07 -1.90
C THR A 281 9.81 -6.94 -1.44
N SER A 282 9.60 -5.91 -2.26
CA SER A 282 8.64 -4.82 -2.01
C SER A 282 8.42 -3.98 -3.27
N LYS A 283 7.35 -3.17 -3.32
CA LYS A 283 7.12 -2.21 -4.41
C LYS A 283 7.93 -0.94 -4.19
N ILE A 284 8.64 -0.46 -5.20
CA ILE A 284 9.41 0.78 -5.14
C ILE A 284 9.35 1.53 -6.48
N GLY A 285 9.37 2.85 -6.44
CA GLY A 285 9.49 3.74 -7.60
C GLY A 285 10.70 4.68 -7.49
N SER A 286 10.96 5.47 -8.53
CA SER A 286 12.14 6.35 -8.64
C SER A 286 12.35 7.33 -7.47
N ASN A 287 11.27 7.78 -6.82
CA ASN A 287 11.35 8.80 -5.76
C ASN A 287 11.47 8.19 -4.35
N MET A 288 11.58 6.87 -4.27
CA MET A 288 11.58 6.12 -3.01
C MET A 288 12.96 5.52 -2.76
N SER A 289 13.25 5.16 -1.51
CA SER A 289 14.49 4.46 -1.16
C SER A 289 14.29 3.49 0.02
N PHE A 290 15.17 2.50 0.10
CA PHE A 290 15.36 1.68 1.29
C PHE A 290 16.64 2.08 2.01
N GLN A 291 16.59 2.01 3.34
CA GLN A 291 17.72 2.09 4.24
C GLN A 291 17.78 0.80 5.04
N VAL A 292 18.81 -0.01 4.81
CA VAL A 292 19.10 -1.17 5.64
C VAL A 292 19.85 -0.66 6.86
N GLN A 293 19.29 -0.92 8.04
CA GLN A 293 19.86 -0.46 9.29
C GLN A 293 20.17 -1.64 10.20
N ARG A 294 21.26 -1.49 10.97
CA ARG A 294 21.75 -2.47 11.93
C ARG A 294 21.85 -1.85 13.32
N LYS A 295 21.56 -2.62 14.35
CA LYS A 295 21.78 -2.27 15.75
C LYS A 295 22.55 -3.37 16.46
N LEU A 296 23.73 -3.05 16.96
CA LEU A 296 24.50 -3.86 17.90
C LEU A 296 23.99 -3.64 19.34
N PRO A 297 24.29 -4.52 20.31
CA PRO A 297 23.85 -4.36 21.69
C PRO A 297 24.39 -3.09 22.36
N THR A 298 25.56 -2.62 21.90
CA THR A 298 26.22 -1.40 22.39
C THR A 298 25.71 -0.13 21.72
N ASP A 299 24.98 -0.24 20.61
CA ASP A 299 24.49 0.92 19.87
C ASP A 299 23.27 1.53 20.58
N ALA A 300 23.24 2.86 20.69
CA ALA A 300 22.08 3.56 21.23
C ALA A 300 20.83 3.34 20.34
N ASP A 301 21.01 3.42 19.01
CA ASP A 301 19.96 3.20 18.02
C ASP A 301 20.51 2.51 16.76
N TYR A 302 19.63 2.12 15.84
CA TYR A 302 20.00 1.54 14.55
C TYR A 302 20.81 2.52 13.69
N VAL A 303 21.92 2.03 13.15
CA VAL A 303 22.81 2.73 12.22
C VAL A 303 22.49 2.33 10.79
N ASN A 304 22.45 3.29 9.86
CA ASN A 304 22.28 3.01 8.43
C ASN A 304 23.56 2.40 7.86
N ILE A 305 23.48 1.19 7.34
CA ILE A 305 24.61 0.48 6.73
C ILE A 305 24.51 0.38 5.21
N GLN A 306 23.33 0.61 4.65
CA GLN A 306 23.16 0.68 3.20
C GLN A 306 21.92 1.50 2.80
N THR A 307 22.05 2.28 1.73
CA THR A 307 20.93 2.98 1.09
C THR A 307 20.75 2.47 -0.34
N ILE A 308 19.52 2.09 -0.71
CA ILE A 308 19.16 1.63 -2.06
C ILE A 308 18.08 2.55 -2.61
N ASN A 309 18.39 3.27 -3.68
CA ASN A 309 17.44 4.13 -4.35
C ASN A 309 16.56 3.32 -5.33
N GLY A 310 15.28 3.65 -5.36
CA GLY A 310 14.36 3.13 -6.36
C GLY A 310 14.68 3.68 -7.75
N THR A 311 14.33 2.91 -8.78
CA THR A 311 14.54 3.26 -10.18
C THR A 311 13.30 2.93 -10.99
N GLY A 312 13.01 3.70 -12.05
CA GLY A 312 11.87 3.43 -12.94
C GLY A 312 10.50 3.47 -12.26
N ASN A 313 9.52 2.81 -12.89
CA ASN A 313 8.12 2.81 -12.47
C ASN A 313 7.93 2.10 -11.12
N PHE A 314 6.88 2.51 -10.39
CA PHE A 314 6.48 1.88 -9.14
C PHE A 314 6.04 0.43 -9.39
N ALA A 315 6.87 -0.52 -8.98
CA ALA A 315 6.67 -1.95 -9.27
C ALA A 315 7.30 -2.82 -8.19
N LEU A 316 6.84 -4.08 -8.10
CA LEU A 316 7.40 -5.10 -7.20
C LEU A 316 8.81 -5.49 -7.63
N LYS A 317 9.76 -5.45 -6.70
CA LYS A 317 11.17 -5.77 -6.97
C LYS A 317 11.78 -6.56 -5.82
N ASN A 318 12.84 -7.30 -6.16
CA ASN A 318 13.65 -8.07 -5.22
C ASN A 318 14.96 -7.33 -4.93
N PHE A 319 15.39 -7.39 -3.67
CA PHE A 319 16.59 -6.74 -3.18
C PHE A 319 17.38 -7.71 -2.32
N ALA A 320 18.69 -7.50 -2.28
CA ALA A 320 19.60 -8.24 -1.43
C ALA A 320 20.69 -7.30 -0.92
N TYR A 321 21.08 -7.50 0.33
CA TYR A 321 22.25 -6.90 0.95
C TYR A 321 22.96 -7.95 1.78
N THR A 322 24.29 -7.92 1.81
CA THR A 322 25.11 -8.81 2.63
C THR A 322 25.91 -7.96 3.59
N ASP A 323 25.72 -8.18 4.89
CA ASP A 323 26.51 -7.57 5.96
C ASP A 323 27.67 -8.49 6.33
N ASP A 324 28.89 -7.96 6.28
CA ASP A 324 30.11 -8.66 6.71
C ASP A 324 30.34 -8.43 8.21
N LEU A 325 30.30 -9.51 8.97
CA LEU A 325 30.40 -9.52 10.42
C LEU A 325 31.80 -9.90 10.92
N SER A 326 32.77 -10.08 10.03
CA SER A 326 34.10 -10.58 10.37
C SER A 326 34.85 -9.73 11.40
N SER A 327 34.50 -8.45 11.51
CA SER A 327 35.10 -7.50 12.46
C SER A 327 34.44 -7.48 13.85
N PHE A 328 33.33 -8.18 14.05
CA PHE A 328 32.62 -8.16 15.34
C PHE A 328 33.12 -9.25 16.29
N SER A 329 33.25 -8.91 17.56
CA SER A 329 33.49 -9.89 18.61
C SER A 329 32.26 -10.77 18.82
N THR A 330 32.50 -12.07 19.02
CA THR A 330 31.45 -13.07 19.22
C THR A 330 31.48 -13.67 20.63
N PRO A 331 30.33 -14.13 21.17
CA PRO A 331 28.98 -14.09 20.55
C PRO A 331 28.33 -12.70 20.63
N ILE A 332 27.57 -12.32 19.60
CA ILE A 332 26.85 -11.04 19.56
C ILE A 332 25.47 -11.18 18.91
N ASN A 333 24.47 -10.54 19.50
CA ASN A 333 23.14 -10.42 18.90
C ASN A 333 23.07 -9.15 18.06
N ILE A 334 22.64 -9.28 16.81
CA ILE A 334 22.59 -8.17 15.85
C ILE A 334 21.16 -8.04 15.34
N ALA A 335 20.57 -6.86 15.52
CA ALA A 335 19.24 -6.56 15.00
C ALA A 335 19.33 -5.80 13.68
N TYR A 336 18.49 -6.16 12.73
CA TYR A 336 18.34 -5.52 11.43
C TYR A 336 16.92 -5.00 11.25
N ARG A 337 16.78 -3.85 10.59
CA ARG A 337 15.49 -3.36 10.10
C ARG A 337 15.66 -2.67 8.76
N ILE A 338 14.58 -2.65 7.99
CA ILE A 338 14.52 -1.90 6.74
C ILE A 338 13.59 -0.71 6.96
N ARG A 339 14.12 0.49 6.75
CA ARG A 339 13.34 1.72 6.64
C ARG A 339 13.05 1.97 5.17
N MET A 340 11.81 2.28 4.85
CA MET A 340 11.42 2.74 3.52
C MET A 340 11.11 4.22 3.58
N ASN A 341 11.76 5.01 2.73
CA ASN A 341 11.41 6.40 2.48
C ASN A 341 10.51 6.41 1.23
N LEU A 342 9.29 6.90 1.40
CA LEU A 342 8.30 7.07 0.34
C LEU A 342 8.56 8.35 -0.47
N ASP A 343 9.01 9.39 0.23
CA ASP A 343 9.33 10.71 -0.28
C ASP A 343 10.21 11.43 0.77
N THR A 344 10.51 12.72 0.59
CA THR A 344 11.35 13.52 1.49
C THR A 344 10.89 13.49 2.95
N ASP A 345 9.57 13.56 3.17
CA ASP A 345 8.99 13.76 4.51
C ASP A 345 8.13 12.57 4.97
N SER A 346 8.27 11.40 4.34
CA SER A 346 7.41 10.25 4.64
C SER A 346 8.20 8.96 4.61
N SER A 347 8.27 8.28 5.75
CA SER A 347 8.99 7.02 5.89
C SER A 347 8.33 6.10 6.92
N PHE A 348 8.57 4.81 6.81
CA PHE A 348 8.14 3.83 7.81
C PHE A 348 9.14 2.67 7.90
N PHE A 349 9.02 1.88 8.95
CA PHE A 349 9.86 0.69 9.16
C PHE A 349 9.06 -0.58 8.91
N PHE A 350 9.72 -1.55 8.29
CA PHE A 350 9.27 -2.94 8.34
C PHE A 350 9.66 -3.57 9.69
N PRO A 351 9.01 -4.70 10.08
CA PRO A 351 9.36 -5.40 11.31
C PRO A 351 10.86 -5.74 11.37
N PRO A 352 11.53 -5.52 12.51
CA PRO A 352 12.94 -5.86 12.67
C PRO A 352 13.14 -7.36 12.81
N VAL A 353 14.36 -7.83 12.52
CA VAL A 353 14.79 -9.22 12.73
C VAL A 353 16.12 -9.24 13.45
N THR A 354 16.26 -10.11 14.44
CA THR A 354 17.51 -10.29 15.21
C THR A 354 18.13 -11.64 14.90
N ILE A 355 19.44 -11.66 14.71
CA ILE A 355 20.24 -12.88 14.60
C ILE A 355 21.23 -12.98 15.76
N SER A 356 21.70 -14.21 16.04
CA SER A 356 22.79 -14.48 16.97
C SER A 356 24.03 -14.90 16.18
N HIS A 357 25.03 -14.01 16.10
CA HIS A 357 26.29 -14.31 15.45
C HIS A 357 27.26 -14.96 16.44
N LEU A 358 27.64 -16.21 16.14
CA LEU A 358 28.48 -17.04 17.01
C LEU A 358 29.87 -17.34 16.42
N ASN A 359 30.10 -17.02 15.14
CA ASN A 359 31.30 -17.43 14.43
C ASN A 359 32.47 -16.46 14.67
N SER A 360 33.61 -16.97 15.14
CA SER A 360 34.85 -16.19 15.20
C SER A 360 35.54 -16.23 13.83
N CYS A 361 35.60 -15.09 13.16
CA CYS A 361 35.96 -14.95 11.74
C CYS A 361 37.44 -14.66 11.51
N ASN A 362 38.31 -15.53 12.00
CA ASN A 362 39.75 -15.26 12.03
C ASN A 362 40.43 -15.59 10.71
N THR A 363 41.44 -14.80 10.33
CA THR A 363 42.36 -15.15 9.24
C THR A 363 43.69 -15.61 9.82
N TYR A 364 44.05 -16.86 9.55
CA TYR A 364 45.32 -17.47 9.93
C TYR A 364 46.24 -17.48 8.71
N ARG A 365 47.35 -16.73 8.75
CA ARG A 365 48.31 -16.67 7.64
C ARG A 365 49.61 -17.36 8.03
N PHE A 366 49.99 -18.38 7.28
CA PHE A 366 51.30 -19.01 7.39
C PHE A 366 52.30 -18.16 6.59
N THR A 367 53.31 -17.61 7.26
CA THR A 367 54.33 -16.73 6.65
C THR A 367 55.75 -17.27 6.78
N GLY A 368 55.96 -18.31 7.59
CA GLY A 368 57.29 -18.86 7.90
C GLY A 368 57.76 -19.94 6.93
N ASN A 369 58.51 -20.91 7.46
CA ASN A 369 59.02 -22.07 6.74
C ASN A 369 59.02 -23.31 7.66
N GLY A 370 58.58 -24.46 7.16
CA GLY A 370 58.56 -25.73 7.87
C GLY A 370 57.19 -26.10 8.45
N ASN A 371 57.18 -26.71 9.64
CA ASN A 371 55.99 -27.37 10.19
C ASN A 371 54.85 -26.40 10.52
N TRP A 372 53.62 -26.85 10.24
CA TRP A 372 52.35 -26.21 10.58
C TRP A 372 52.20 -25.98 12.08
N THR A 373 52.70 -26.89 12.91
CA THR A 373 52.60 -26.81 14.38
C THR A 373 53.55 -25.79 15.01
N THR A 374 54.47 -25.20 14.25
CA THR A 374 55.40 -24.20 14.78
C THR A 374 54.72 -22.84 14.81
N ALA A 375 54.36 -22.33 16.00
CA ALA A 375 53.64 -21.07 16.15
C ALA A 375 54.34 -19.88 15.48
N ALA A 376 55.68 -19.81 15.56
CA ALA A 376 56.48 -18.75 14.93
C ALA A 376 56.36 -18.69 13.39
N ASN A 377 55.84 -19.74 12.75
CA ASN A 377 55.58 -19.74 11.30
C ASN A 377 54.26 -19.06 10.92
N TRP A 378 53.41 -18.73 11.90
CA TRP A 378 52.13 -18.08 11.68
C TRP A 378 52.19 -16.61 12.06
N ALA A 379 51.53 -15.77 11.27
CA ALA A 379 51.34 -14.36 11.60
C ALA A 379 50.70 -14.22 12.99
N GLY A 380 51.31 -13.42 13.85
CA GLY A 380 50.85 -13.22 15.24
C GLY A 380 51.02 -14.44 16.16
N ASN A 381 51.78 -15.46 15.74
CA ASN A 381 51.92 -16.74 16.45
C ASN A 381 50.61 -17.53 16.64
N LEU A 382 49.63 -17.33 15.75
CA LEU A 382 48.31 -17.94 15.82
C LEU A 382 48.21 -19.12 14.86
N ILE A 383 48.27 -20.33 15.40
CA ILE A 383 48.00 -21.57 14.63
C ILE A 383 46.48 -21.71 14.46
N PRO A 384 45.96 -22.04 13.26
CA PRO A 384 44.54 -22.28 13.07
C PRO A 384 44.06 -23.48 13.90
N PRO A 385 42.88 -23.39 14.53
CA PRO A 385 42.25 -24.54 15.19
C PRO A 385 41.79 -25.58 14.16
N SER A 386 41.61 -26.82 14.61
CA SER A 386 41.03 -27.93 13.83
C SER A 386 39.91 -28.55 14.68
N PRO A 387 38.62 -28.46 14.27
CA PRO A 387 38.14 -27.88 13.03
C PRO A 387 38.26 -26.34 12.94
N LEU A 388 38.51 -25.83 11.73
CA LEU A 388 38.49 -24.39 11.43
C LEU A 388 37.03 -23.89 11.47
N PRO A 389 36.71 -22.88 12.31
CA PRO A 389 35.36 -22.33 12.41
C PRO A 389 34.85 -21.81 11.06
N ALA A 390 33.55 -21.96 10.81
CA ALA A 390 32.90 -21.40 9.64
C ALA A 390 33.17 -19.88 9.53
N GLY A 391 33.58 -19.43 8.34
CA GLY A 391 33.93 -18.04 8.06
C GLY A 391 35.36 -17.63 8.44
N SER A 392 36.13 -18.49 9.13
CA SER A 392 37.58 -18.32 9.26
C SER A 392 38.30 -18.72 7.96
N SER A 393 39.49 -18.16 7.76
CA SER A 393 40.32 -18.41 6.58
C SER A 393 41.72 -18.85 6.96
N ILE A 394 42.28 -19.83 6.25
CA ILE A 394 43.70 -20.17 6.29
C ILE A 394 44.34 -19.73 4.97
N ILE A 395 45.39 -18.94 5.04
CA ILE A 395 46.17 -18.48 3.89
C ILE A 395 47.61 -18.98 4.01
N ILE A 396 48.05 -19.79 3.05
CA ILE A 396 49.42 -20.29 2.96
C ILE A 396 50.24 -19.36 2.08
N ASP A 397 51.14 -18.61 2.72
CA ASP A 397 52.00 -17.60 2.09
C ASP A 397 53.42 -17.61 2.68
N PRO A 398 54.14 -18.75 2.65
CA PRO A 398 55.50 -18.86 3.19
C PRO A 398 56.47 -17.87 2.53
N VAL A 399 57.61 -17.63 3.18
CA VAL A 399 58.73 -16.85 2.60
C VAL A 399 59.14 -17.38 1.21
N ILE A 400 59.86 -16.58 0.40
CA ILE A 400 60.10 -16.84 -1.04
C ILE A 400 60.62 -18.26 -1.34
N THR A 401 61.50 -18.80 -0.51
CA THR A 401 62.06 -20.17 -0.63
C THR A 401 61.51 -21.14 0.40
N GLY A 402 60.50 -20.71 1.16
CA GLY A 402 59.89 -21.47 2.24
C GLY A 402 58.75 -22.35 1.78
N GLU A 403 58.42 -23.30 2.63
CA GLU A 403 57.35 -24.27 2.43
C GLU A 403 56.53 -24.37 3.71
N CYS A 404 55.21 -24.51 3.57
CA CYS A 404 54.35 -24.91 4.67
C CYS A 404 54.22 -26.43 4.68
N ILE A 405 54.50 -27.08 5.80
CA ILE A 405 54.36 -28.52 5.97
C ILE A 405 53.20 -28.80 6.92
N LEU A 406 52.03 -29.16 6.37
CA LEU A 406 50.87 -29.62 7.14
C LEU A 406 51.15 -31.03 7.68
N ASN A 407 51.60 -31.10 8.93
CA ASN A 407 52.00 -32.31 9.64
C ASN A 407 50.94 -32.78 10.67
N ILE A 408 49.71 -32.27 10.58
CA ILE A 408 48.57 -32.61 11.45
C ILE A 408 47.32 -32.84 10.61
N VAL A 409 46.24 -33.30 11.25
CA VAL A 409 44.90 -33.30 10.67
C VAL A 409 44.29 -31.90 10.80
N GLN A 410 44.10 -31.21 9.68
CA GLN A 410 43.37 -29.94 9.61
C GLN A 410 42.02 -30.17 8.96
N GLN A 411 40.94 -29.92 9.71
CA GLN A 411 39.58 -29.90 9.19
C GLN A 411 39.17 -28.46 8.90
N VAL A 412 38.58 -28.21 7.72
CA VAL A 412 37.96 -26.96 7.32
C VAL A 412 36.46 -27.21 7.21
N GLN A 413 35.67 -26.65 8.13
CA GLN A 413 34.21 -26.82 8.12
C GLN A 413 33.59 -26.08 6.94
N ALA A 414 32.37 -26.47 6.57
CA ALA A 414 31.59 -25.79 5.55
C ALA A 414 31.53 -24.27 5.82
N GLY A 415 31.94 -23.47 4.83
CA GLY A 415 32.03 -22.01 4.94
C GLY A 415 33.34 -21.48 5.52
N GLY A 416 34.30 -22.33 5.89
CA GLY A 416 35.70 -21.96 6.10
C GLY A 416 36.46 -21.90 4.76
N TYR A 417 37.53 -21.11 4.69
CA TYR A 417 38.30 -20.90 3.46
C TYR A 417 39.75 -21.36 3.63
N PHE A 418 40.30 -21.98 2.59
CA PHE A 418 41.69 -22.40 2.54
C PHE A 418 42.30 -21.93 1.22
N GLU A 419 43.34 -21.10 1.27
CA GLU A 419 44.02 -20.55 0.11
C GLU A 419 45.52 -20.89 0.17
N VAL A 420 46.08 -21.40 -0.93
CA VAL A 420 47.53 -21.39 -1.16
C VAL A 420 47.84 -20.31 -2.17
N ARG A 421 48.67 -19.32 -1.78
CA ARG A 421 49.02 -18.21 -2.68
C ARG A 421 49.78 -18.73 -3.90
N SER A 422 49.54 -18.09 -5.05
CA SER A 422 50.18 -18.47 -6.31
C SER A 422 51.72 -18.54 -6.18
N GLY A 423 52.32 -19.64 -6.65
CA GLY A 423 53.76 -19.88 -6.59
C GLY A 423 54.29 -20.29 -5.21
N LYS A 424 53.43 -20.49 -4.20
CA LYS A 424 53.82 -20.95 -2.86
C LYS A 424 53.66 -22.45 -2.71
N LYS A 425 54.47 -23.04 -1.82
CA LYS A 425 54.53 -24.49 -1.59
C LYS A 425 53.84 -24.88 -0.29
N LEU A 426 52.90 -25.81 -0.40
CA LEU A 426 52.28 -26.54 0.70
C LEU A 426 52.55 -28.03 0.49
N THR A 427 53.16 -28.68 1.48
CA THR A 427 53.26 -30.15 1.55
C THR A 427 52.35 -30.67 2.64
N VAL A 428 51.52 -31.65 2.30
CA VAL A 428 50.57 -32.29 3.21
C VAL A 428 51.12 -33.67 3.58
N ILE A 429 51.55 -33.83 4.83
CA ILE A 429 52.01 -35.11 5.40
C ILE A 429 50.94 -35.71 6.34
N GLY A 430 50.14 -34.85 6.98
CA GLY A 430 48.92 -35.25 7.68
C GLY A 430 47.71 -35.30 6.73
N ASP A 431 46.55 -34.85 7.22
CA ASP A 431 45.31 -34.82 6.43
C ASP A 431 44.74 -33.39 6.34
N LEU A 432 44.34 -32.98 5.14
CA LEU A 432 43.55 -31.77 4.92
C LEU A 432 42.13 -32.18 4.49
N ILE A 433 41.15 -31.98 5.38
CA ILE A 433 39.76 -32.35 5.14
C ILE A 433 38.95 -31.07 4.95
N ILE A 434 38.38 -30.87 3.76
CA ILE A 434 37.55 -29.70 3.41
C ILE A 434 36.13 -30.19 3.17
N GLN A 435 35.17 -29.63 3.92
CA GLN A 435 33.75 -29.99 3.87
C GLN A 435 32.90 -29.04 3.02
#